data_AF-A0A5N5SPK7-F1
#
_entry.id   AF-A0A5N5SPK7-F1
#
_cell.length_a   1.000
_cell.length_b   1.000
_cell.length_c   1.000
_cell.angle_alpha   90.00
_cell.angle_beta   90.00
_cell.angle_gamma   90.00
#
_symmetry.space_group_name_H-M   'P 1'
#
loop_
_entity.id
_entity.type
_entity.pdbx_description
1 polymer ?
#
loop_
_entity_poly.entity_id
_entity_poly.type
_entity_poly.pdbx_seq_one_letter_code
_entity_poly.pdbx_strand_id
1 'polypeptide(L)'
;MQPPQSDRYVLIGNHRDAMVYGAVDPSSSTSQILEVVRVLGTFLKEGWRPRRTIVVCSWGAEEFRLIGSTEWVEENVDKLQSRAVGYINSDSCGVGPEFYVLAKSSIVGSICGCYKTGDLLTFQIPGIKDSSKTLFQEWREYGERYRPNATEYPIVNALAAVSDQSSFSFYAGIPSTEFFFNKMKTKHSSLYSSYHTGYETFYMVTTFIDPEFKIHEACGRLSILSLKYLADSSILPYSLGRFPSIMMSNLQNNKNRERLIQMYDKYIELENSKLKI
;
A
#
# COMPACT_ATOMS: atom_id res chain seq x y z
N MET A 1 7.77 -12.35 26.80
CA MET A 1 7.77 -12.05 25.36
C MET A 1 7.20 -13.24 24.62
N GLN A 2 6.37 -13.02 23.59
CA GLN A 2 5.88 -14.13 22.76
C GLN A 2 7.04 -14.68 21.88
N PRO A 3 7.04 -15.97 21.50
CA PRO A 3 8.18 -16.61 20.82
C PRO A 3 8.41 -16.04 19.42
N PRO A 4 9.67 -15.85 18.97
CA PRO A 4 9.95 -15.30 17.64
C PRO A 4 9.35 -16.18 16.52
N GLN A 5 8.96 -15.54 15.42
CA GLN A 5 8.50 -16.14 14.16
C GLN A 5 9.43 -15.72 13.03
N SER A 6 10.73 -16.04 13.16
CA SER A 6 11.78 -15.62 12.22
C SER A 6 11.61 -16.17 10.80
N ASP A 7 10.81 -17.22 10.64
CA ASP A 7 10.42 -17.83 9.37
C ASP A 7 9.17 -17.18 8.74
N ARG A 8 8.66 -16.07 9.28
CA ARG A 8 7.59 -15.26 8.68
C ARG A 8 8.14 -13.92 8.20
N TYR A 9 7.77 -13.52 6.98
CA TYR A 9 8.32 -12.34 6.31
C TYR A 9 7.31 -11.23 6.15
N VAL A 10 7.66 -10.04 6.62
CA VAL A 10 6.97 -8.80 6.30
C VAL A 10 7.88 -8.04 5.34
N LEU A 11 7.43 -7.85 4.11
CA LEU A 11 8.25 -7.27 3.05
C LEU A 11 7.84 -5.83 2.79
N ILE A 12 8.82 -4.97 2.54
CA ILE A 12 8.64 -3.66 1.92
C ILE A 12 9.61 -3.54 0.75
N GLY A 13 9.16 -2.99 -0.37
CA GLY A 13 9.96 -2.86 -1.58
C GLY A 13 9.74 -1.55 -2.32
N ASN A 14 10.79 -1.12 -3.01
CA ASN A 14 10.85 0.03 -3.90
C ASN A 14 11.83 -0.30 -5.01
N HIS A 15 11.51 0.04 -6.25
CA HIS A 15 12.50 0.01 -7.32
C HIS A 15 13.49 1.16 -7.21
N ARG A 16 14.66 1.03 -7.84
CA ARG A 16 15.77 1.97 -7.71
C ARG A 16 16.20 2.53 -9.06
N ASP A 17 15.93 1.82 -10.14
CA ASP A 17 16.16 2.32 -11.48
C ASP A 17 15.17 3.42 -11.83
N ALA A 18 15.58 4.36 -12.68
CA ALA A 18 14.73 5.42 -13.16
C ALA A 18 14.97 5.60 -14.65
N MET A 19 13.97 6.13 -15.36
CA MET A 19 14.14 6.49 -16.77
C MET A 19 15.22 7.57 -16.99
N VAL A 20 15.33 8.55 -16.08
CA VAL A 20 16.38 9.59 -16.11
C VAL A 20 16.91 9.86 -14.69
N TYR A 21 16.49 10.96 -14.06
CA TYR A 21 16.89 11.28 -12.69
C TYR A 21 15.96 10.64 -11.66
N GLY A 22 14.67 10.53 -11.98
CA GLY A 22 13.69 9.84 -11.16
C GLY A 22 13.52 10.39 -9.76
N ALA A 23 13.53 11.73 -9.60
CA ALA A 23 13.48 12.34 -8.28
C ALA A 23 12.18 12.03 -7.51
N VAL A 24 11.09 11.73 -8.23
CA VAL A 24 9.82 11.28 -7.67
C VAL A 24 9.71 9.77 -7.82
N ASP A 25 9.83 9.26 -9.04
CA ASP A 25 9.74 7.87 -9.45
C ASP A 25 11.14 7.34 -9.81
N PRO A 26 11.80 6.53 -8.96
CA PRO A 26 11.38 6.07 -7.63
C PRO A 26 12.05 6.80 -6.46
N SER A 27 12.97 7.74 -6.71
CA SER A 27 13.96 8.15 -5.70
C SER A 27 13.33 8.79 -4.45
N SER A 28 12.11 9.33 -4.56
CA SER A 28 11.35 9.81 -3.40
C SER A 28 11.15 8.68 -2.38
N SER A 29 10.70 7.51 -2.83
CA SER A 29 10.52 6.33 -1.99
C SER A 29 11.83 5.63 -1.65
N THR A 30 12.84 5.68 -2.52
CA THR A 30 14.17 5.18 -2.16
C THR A 30 14.71 5.95 -0.95
N SER A 31 14.63 7.29 -0.96
CA SER A 31 15.05 8.12 0.17
C SER A 31 14.26 7.82 1.44
N GLN A 32 12.95 7.61 1.30
CA GLN A 32 12.05 7.26 2.38
C GLN A 32 12.39 5.89 2.98
N ILE A 33 12.61 4.85 2.18
CA ILE A 33 12.98 3.52 2.69
C ILE A 33 14.34 3.55 3.40
N LEU A 34 15.31 4.30 2.89
CA LEU A 34 16.60 4.46 3.57
C LEU A 34 16.42 5.06 4.97
N GLU A 35 15.54 6.05 5.12
CA GLU A 35 15.21 6.62 6.43
C GLU A 35 14.45 5.62 7.33
N VAL A 36 13.51 4.85 6.78
CA VAL A 36 12.84 3.77 7.51
C VAL A 36 13.84 2.75 8.05
N VAL A 37 14.79 2.30 7.21
CA VAL A 37 15.84 1.36 7.61
C VAL A 37 16.71 1.97 8.71
N ARG A 38 17.07 3.27 8.60
CA ARG A 38 17.85 3.97 9.63
C ARG A 38 17.12 3.98 10.98
N VAL A 39 15.82 4.30 10.99
CA VAL A 39 15.00 4.34 12.22
C VAL A 39 14.80 2.95 12.81
N LEU A 40 14.52 1.93 11.99
CA LEU A 40 14.45 0.54 12.46
C LEU A 40 15.79 0.10 13.05
N GLY A 41 16.91 0.51 12.45
CA GLY A 41 18.25 0.30 12.98
C GLY A 41 18.47 0.92 14.37
N THR A 42 17.91 2.11 14.62
CA THR A 42 17.91 2.71 15.97
C THR A 42 17.11 1.86 16.95
N PHE A 43 15.89 1.44 16.61
CA PHE A 43 15.10 0.55 17.47
C PHE A 43 15.83 -0.77 17.77
N LEU A 44 16.54 -1.34 16.78
CA LEU A 44 17.39 -2.52 17.00
C LEU A 44 18.52 -2.25 18.01
N LYS A 45 19.16 -1.08 17.97
CA LYS A 45 20.19 -0.71 18.95
C LYS A 45 19.61 -0.49 20.36
N GLU A 46 18.37 -0.04 20.44
CA GLU A 46 17.62 0.16 21.70
C GLU A 46 17.00 -1.15 22.24
N GLY A 47 17.23 -2.29 21.58
CA GLY A 47 16.82 -3.60 22.07
C GLY A 47 15.47 -4.11 21.54
N TRP A 48 14.74 -3.33 20.74
CA TRP A 48 13.58 -3.85 20.02
C TRP A 48 14.03 -4.92 19.02
N ARG A 49 13.27 -6.01 18.93
CA ARG A 49 13.45 -7.05 17.92
C ARG A 49 12.07 -7.40 17.39
N PRO A 50 11.86 -7.36 16.06
CA PRO A 50 10.56 -7.69 15.52
C PRO A 50 10.25 -9.16 15.74
N ARG A 51 8.97 -9.49 15.99
CA ARG A 51 8.53 -10.88 16.14
C ARG A 51 8.69 -11.65 14.82
N ARG A 52 8.42 -11.01 13.69
CA ARG A 52 8.60 -11.55 12.32
C ARG A 52 9.77 -10.88 11.64
N THR A 53 10.37 -11.54 10.65
CA THR A 53 11.50 -10.97 9.91
C THR A 53 10.99 -9.89 8.96
N ILE A 54 11.57 -8.68 9.06
CA ILE A 54 11.34 -7.60 8.10
C ILE A 54 12.36 -7.74 6.96
N VAL A 55 11.88 -7.78 5.72
CA VAL A 55 12.70 -7.85 4.51
C VAL A 55 12.51 -6.54 3.74
N VAL A 56 13.61 -5.83 3.51
CA VAL A 56 13.62 -4.57 2.74
C VAL A 56 14.23 -4.86 1.38
N CYS A 57 13.50 -4.52 0.33
CA CYS A 57 13.86 -4.85 -1.04
C CYS A 57 14.11 -3.57 -1.84
N SER A 58 15.21 -3.55 -2.59
CA SER A 58 15.52 -2.46 -3.52
C SER A 58 15.66 -3.05 -4.92
N TRP A 59 14.56 -3.01 -5.66
CA TRP A 59 14.42 -3.66 -6.97
C TRP A 59 15.19 -2.89 -8.04
N GLY A 60 15.55 -3.59 -9.10
CA GLY A 60 16.12 -2.99 -10.30
C GLY A 60 15.35 -3.43 -11.53
N ALA A 61 15.46 -2.66 -12.60
CA ALA A 61 14.76 -2.87 -13.86
C ALA A 61 13.23 -2.94 -13.73
N GLU A 62 12.64 -2.14 -12.83
CA GLU A 62 11.19 -1.97 -12.75
C GLU A 62 10.67 -1.23 -13.99
N GLU A 63 11.36 -0.17 -14.40
CA GLU A 63 10.99 0.66 -15.55
C GLU A 63 11.05 -0.14 -16.86
N PHE A 64 11.78 -1.26 -16.83
CA PHE A 64 11.88 -2.23 -17.90
C PHE A 64 10.90 -3.40 -17.73
N ARG A 65 9.75 -3.16 -17.09
CA ARG A 65 8.63 -4.10 -16.85
C ARG A 65 8.83 -5.03 -15.64
N LEU A 66 9.09 -4.44 -14.47
CA LEU A 66 9.08 -5.13 -13.18
C LEU A 66 10.09 -6.28 -13.10
N ILE A 67 11.18 -6.23 -13.85
CA ILE A 67 12.06 -7.39 -14.06
C ILE A 67 12.62 -7.86 -12.71
N GLY A 68 13.27 -6.99 -11.95
CA GLY A 68 13.95 -7.40 -10.72
C GLY A 68 13.01 -8.00 -9.67
N SER A 69 11.85 -7.39 -9.44
CA SER A 69 10.87 -7.92 -8.49
C SER A 69 10.17 -9.18 -8.99
N THR A 70 9.92 -9.28 -10.29
CA THR A 70 9.30 -10.48 -10.90
C THR A 70 10.21 -11.68 -10.81
N GLU A 71 11.44 -11.56 -11.31
CA GLU A 71 12.41 -12.67 -11.31
C GLU A 71 12.71 -13.15 -9.88
N TRP A 72 12.82 -12.22 -8.92
CA TRP A 72 13.05 -12.59 -7.53
C TRP A 72 11.87 -13.34 -6.92
N VAL A 73 10.63 -12.94 -7.24
CA VAL A 73 9.43 -13.65 -6.79
C VAL A 73 9.37 -15.04 -7.42
N GLU A 74 9.65 -15.18 -8.71
CA GLU A 74 9.66 -16.47 -9.40
C GLU A 74 10.70 -17.42 -8.81
N GLU A 75 11.92 -16.95 -8.56
CA GLU A 75 12.99 -17.73 -7.92
C GLU A 75 12.59 -18.22 -6.51
N ASN A 76 11.83 -17.40 -5.77
CA ASN A 76 11.55 -17.62 -4.34
C ASN A 76 10.09 -18.03 -4.04
N VAL A 77 9.29 -18.37 -5.06
CA VAL A 77 7.82 -18.47 -4.93
C VAL A 77 7.37 -19.43 -3.83
N ASP A 78 7.94 -20.64 -3.76
CA ASP A 78 7.57 -21.66 -2.76
C ASP A 78 7.82 -21.17 -1.32
N LYS A 79 8.94 -20.47 -1.14
CA LYS A 79 9.34 -19.90 0.14
C LYS A 79 8.42 -18.72 0.51
N LEU A 80 8.09 -17.87 -0.46
CA LEU A 80 7.22 -16.72 -0.23
C LEU A 80 5.79 -17.16 0.07
N GLN A 81 5.23 -18.11 -0.68
CA GLN A 81 3.87 -18.62 -0.44
C GLN A 81 3.70 -19.24 0.95
N SER A 82 4.76 -19.86 1.48
CA SER A 82 4.71 -20.49 2.82
C SER A 82 5.04 -19.53 3.97
N ARG A 83 5.68 -18.39 3.71
CA ARG A 83 6.29 -17.54 4.76
C ARG A 83 5.91 -16.06 4.72
N ALA A 84 5.57 -15.52 3.55
CA ALA A 84 5.26 -14.10 3.40
C ALA A 84 3.90 -13.78 4.04
N VAL A 85 3.93 -12.83 4.95
CA VAL A 85 2.76 -12.25 5.61
C VAL A 85 2.19 -11.11 4.76
N GLY A 86 3.04 -10.33 4.12
CA GLY A 86 2.54 -9.31 3.22
C GLY A 86 3.67 -8.51 2.59
N TYR A 87 3.32 -7.83 1.51
CA TYR A 87 4.21 -6.97 0.77
C TYR A 87 3.67 -5.53 0.76
N ILE A 88 4.50 -4.59 1.19
CA ILE A 88 4.22 -3.15 1.12
C ILE A 88 5.03 -2.59 -0.04
N ASN A 89 4.35 -2.12 -1.07
CA ASN A 89 4.98 -1.40 -2.16
C ASN A 89 5.13 0.07 -1.78
N SER A 90 6.32 0.62 -2.03
CA SER A 90 6.59 2.05 -1.97
C SER A 90 7.31 2.43 -3.24
N ASP A 91 6.57 2.68 -4.31
CA ASP A 91 7.13 3.07 -5.62
C ASP A 91 7.58 4.53 -5.61
N SER A 92 6.65 5.42 -5.25
CA SER A 92 6.87 6.84 -5.08
C SER A 92 6.12 7.35 -3.86
N CYS A 93 6.73 8.28 -3.11
CA CYS A 93 6.03 8.95 -2.01
C CYS A 93 4.91 9.84 -2.53
N GLY A 94 5.04 10.35 -3.76
CA GLY A 94 3.98 11.08 -4.41
C GLY A 94 4.33 12.49 -4.89
N VAL A 95 3.31 13.14 -5.44
CA VAL A 95 3.43 14.42 -6.18
C VAL A 95 2.43 15.48 -5.74
N GLY A 96 1.82 15.28 -4.58
CA GLY A 96 0.82 16.20 -4.07
C GLY A 96 0.25 15.72 -2.75
N PRO A 97 -0.73 16.42 -2.19
CA PRO A 97 -1.15 16.22 -0.81
C PRO A 97 -2.25 15.17 -0.60
N GLU A 98 -2.84 14.60 -1.66
CA GLU A 98 -3.97 13.69 -1.50
C GLU A 98 -3.51 12.26 -1.29
N PHE A 99 -3.83 11.70 -0.13
CA PHE A 99 -3.44 10.33 0.23
C PHE A 99 -4.29 9.28 -0.49
N TYR A 100 -3.64 8.25 -1.03
CA TYR A 100 -4.28 7.10 -1.66
C TYR A 100 -3.70 5.80 -1.11
N VAL A 101 -4.58 4.81 -0.97
CA VAL A 101 -4.22 3.42 -0.68
C VAL A 101 -4.77 2.53 -1.77
N LEU A 102 -3.89 1.70 -2.34
CA LEU A 102 -4.24 0.62 -3.24
C LEU A 102 -4.03 -0.71 -2.51
N ALA A 103 -5.01 -1.60 -2.57
CA ALA A 103 -4.96 -2.89 -1.92
C ALA A 103 -5.76 -3.95 -2.69
N LYS A 104 -5.25 -5.19 -2.72
CA LYS A 104 -6.03 -6.38 -3.06
C LYS A 104 -6.42 -7.06 -1.76
N SER A 105 -7.72 -7.28 -1.58
CA SER A 105 -8.36 -7.83 -0.38
C SER A 105 -8.58 -6.83 0.75
N SER A 106 -9.73 -6.96 1.44
CA SER A 106 -10.05 -6.26 2.68
C SER A 106 -9.01 -6.51 3.79
N ILE A 107 -8.27 -7.61 3.68
CA ILE A 107 -7.16 -8.04 4.55
C ILE A 107 -6.17 -6.88 4.77
N VAL A 108 -5.94 -6.10 3.72
CA VAL A 108 -4.91 -5.08 3.65
C VAL A 108 -5.35 -3.72 4.20
N GLY A 109 -6.66 -3.42 4.22
CA GLY A 109 -7.11 -2.18 4.85
C GLY A 109 -6.91 -2.18 6.38
N SER A 110 -6.53 -3.30 6.98
CA SER A 110 -6.02 -3.33 8.35
C SER A 110 -4.51 -3.02 8.47
N ILE A 111 -3.73 -3.19 7.40
CA ILE A 111 -2.29 -2.86 7.33
C ILE A 111 -2.05 -1.35 7.36
N CYS A 112 -2.97 -0.58 6.77
CA CYS A 112 -2.96 0.89 6.79
C CYS A 112 -3.85 1.48 7.88
N GLY A 113 -4.39 0.66 8.80
CA GLY A 113 -5.30 1.12 9.85
C GLY A 113 -6.51 1.85 9.27
N CYS A 114 -7.30 1.23 8.40
CA CYS A 114 -8.42 1.89 7.73
C CYS A 114 -9.78 1.57 8.37
N TYR A 115 -9.86 0.60 9.29
CA TYR A 115 -11.13 0.02 9.72
C TYR A 115 -11.36 -0.01 11.24
N LYS A 116 -12.31 0.83 11.68
CA LYS A 116 -13.22 0.73 12.84
C LYS A 116 -12.69 0.58 14.28
N THR A 117 -11.40 0.45 14.54
CA THR A 117 -10.87 0.51 15.91
C THR A 117 -9.92 1.70 16.05
N GLY A 118 -10.06 2.48 17.12
CA GLY A 118 -9.43 3.80 17.36
C GLY A 118 -7.90 3.86 17.40
N ASP A 119 -7.21 2.84 16.87
CA ASP A 119 -5.76 2.67 16.84
C ASP A 119 -5.18 2.88 15.42
N LEU A 120 -5.86 3.65 14.55
CA LEU A 120 -5.44 3.77 13.15
C LEU A 120 -4.09 4.49 13.04
N LEU A 121 -3.16 3.88 12.29
CA LEU A 121 -1.83 4.46 12.00
C LEU A 121 -1.94 5.86 11.39
N THR A 122 -2.96 6.07 10.56
CA THR A 122 -3.28 7.35 9.93
C THR A 122 -3.85 8.41 10.89
N PHE A 123 -4.32 8.03 12.10
CA PHE A 123 -4.66 9.02 13.14
C PHE A 123 -3.40 9.55 13.85
N GLN A 124 -2.30 8.80 13.82
CA GLN A 124 -1.03 9.19 14.44
C GLN A 124 -0.19 10.11 13.54
N ILE A 125 -0.64 10.36 12.31
CA ILE A 125 0.06 11.14 11.31
C ILE A 125 -0.75 12.42 11.06
N PRO A 126 -0.13 13.62 11.17
CA PRO A 126 -0.77 14.87 10.80
C PRO A 126 -1.21 14.90 9.33
N GLY A 127 -2.26 15.65 9.04
CA GLY A 127 -2.67 15.96 7.66
C GLY A 127 -1.57 16.72 6.91
N ILE A 128 -1.51 16.50 5.59
CA ILE A 128 -0.51 17.15 4.72
C ILE A 128 -0.93 18.59 4.41
N LYS A 129 -2.22 18.82 4.16
CA LYS A 129 -2.75 20.17 3.88
C LYS A 129 -3.00 20.96 5.16
N ASP A 130 -3.50 20.28 6.18
CA ASP A 130 -3.91 20.85 7.45
C ASP A 130 -3.40 19.96 8.58
N SER A 131 -2.30 20.38 9.21
CA SER A 131 -1.68 19.64 10.30
C SER A 131 -2.51 19.64 11.60
N SER A 132 -3.61 20.41 11.67
CA SER A 132 -4.58 20.29 12.77
C SER A 132 -5.48 19.07 12.64
N LYS A 133 -5.56 18.51 11.42
CA LYS A 133 -6.24 17.25 11.12
C LYS A 133 -5.25 16.09 11.16
N THR A 134 -5.81 14.90 11.21
CA THR A 134 -5.09 13.65 10.98
C THR A 134 -5.12 13.30 9.49
N LEU A 135 -4.13 12.53 9.04
CA LEU A 135 -4.08 11.99 7.68
C LEU A 135 -5.36 11.21 7.33
N PHE A 136 -5.94 10.50 8.30
CA PHE A 136 -7.22 9.81 8.14
C PHE A 136 -8.36 10.77 7.78
N GLN A 137 -8.47 11.89 8.49
CA GLN A 137 -9.54 12.87 8.26
C GLN A 137 -9.42 13.48 6.87
N GLU A 138 -8.21 13.87 6.45
CA GLU A 138 -7.98 14.36 5.08
C GLU A 138 -8.32 13.29 4.03
N TRP A 139 -7.88 12.05 4.23
CA TRP A 139 -8.16 10.96 3.31
C TRP A 139 -9.66 10.69 3.15
N ARG A 140 -10.40 10.71 4.25
CA ARG A 140 -11.86 10.60 4.24
C ARG A 140 -12.50 11.73 3.45
N GLU A 141 -12.09 12.98 3.69
CA GLU A 141 -12.60 14.14 2.95
C GLU A 141 -12.35 14.03 1.44
N TYR A 142 -11.19 13.50 1.03
CA TYR A 142 -10.91 13.25 -0.38
C TYR A 142 -11.86 12.19 -0.96
N GLY A 143 -12.10 11.11 -0.22
CA GLY A 143 -13.08 10.10 -0.59
C GLY A 143 -14.47 10.70 -0.79
N GLU A 144 -14.96 11.46 0.19
CA GLU A 144 -16.29 12.09 0.18
C GLU A 144 -16.43 13.08 -0.99
N ARG A 145 -15.35 13.81 -1.32
CA ARG A 145 -15.32 14.72 -2.47
C ARG A 145 -15.42 13.99 -3.80
N TYR A 146 -14.66 12.92 -4.00
CA TYR A 146 -14.51 12.27 -5.31
C TYR A 146 -15.53 11.16 -5.57
N ARG A 147 -16.08 10.54 -4.52
CA ARG A 147 -17.07 9.47 -4.63
C ARG A 147 -18.12 9.62 -3.51
N PRO A 148 -18.93 10.70 -3.51
CA PRO A 148 -19.87 10.99 -2.42
C PRO A 148 -20.86 9.86 -2.11
N ASN A 149 -21.18 9.04 -3.12
CA ASN A 149 -22.10 7.91 -3.00
C ASN A 149 -21.39 6.57 -2.71
N ALA A 150 -20.13 6.59 -2.24
CA ALA A 150 -19.43 5.37 -1.85
C ALA A 150 -20.13 4.72 -0.66
N THR A 151 -20.25 3.39 -0.71
CA THR A 151 -20.86 2.61 0.37
C THR A 151 -20.03 2.59 1.65
N GLU A 152 -18.75 2.97 1.57
CA GLU A 152 -17.85 2.96 2.70
C GLU A 152 -16.67 3.93 2.54
N TYR A 153 -16.21 4.45 3.69
CA TYR A 153 -15.04 5.32 3.82
C TYR A 153 -14.07 4.79 4.88
N PRO A 154 -12.79 5.18 4.84
CA PRO A 154 -12.13 5.83 3.71
C PRO A 154 -12.05 4.89 2.49
N ILE A 155 -11.79 5.45 1.32
CA ILE A 155 -11.84 4.72 0.04
C ILE A 155 -10.48 4.07 -0.22
N VAL A 156 -10.48 2.75 -0.21
CA VAL A 156 -9.36 1.92 -0.63
C VAL A 156 -9.62 1.44 -2.07
N ASN A 157 -8.68 1.67 -2.97
CA ASN A 157 -8.80 1.24 -4.37
C ASN A 157 -8.19 -0.15 -4.57
N ALA A 158 -8.63 -0.85 -5.61
CA ALA A 158 -8.01 -2.12 -5.99
C ALA A 158 -6.58 -1.89 -6.51
N LEU A 159 -5.66 -2.78 -6.14
CA LEU A 159 -4.34 -2.85 -6.78
C LEU A 159 -4.47 -3.19 -8.27
N ALA A 160 -3.67 -2.49 -9.08
CA ALA A 160 -3.49 -2.75 -10.50
C ALA A 160 -2.09 -3.35 -10.75
N ALA A 161 -1.89 -4.08 -11.84
CA ALA A 161 -0.61 -4.69 -12.17
C ALA A 161 0.34 -3.67 -12.82
N VAL A 162 0.80 -2.68 -12.06
CA VAL A 162 1.53 -1.50 -12.59
C VAL A 162 2.83 -1.17 -11.86
N SER A 163 3.19 -1.90 -10.80
CA SER A 163 4.43 -1.71 -10.02
C SER A 163 4.83 -3.04 -9.35
N ASP A 164 5.94 -3.07 -8.61
CA ASP A 164 6.61 -4.29 -8.11
C ASP A 164 5.73 -5.24 -7.30
N GLN A 165 4.66 -4.76 -6.66
CA GLN A 165 3.70 -5.65 -5.97
C GLN A 165 3.02 -6.66 -6.90
N SER A 166 3.08 -6.46 -8.22
CA SER A 166 2.31 -7.25 -9.18
C SER A 166 2.62 -8.73 -9.10
N SER A 167 3.90 -9.12 -9.12
CA SER A 167 4.31 -10.52 -9.01
C SER A 167 3.95 -11.10 -7.63
N PHE A 168 4.14 -10.32 -6.55
CA PHE A 168 3.72 -10.72 -5.21
C PHE A 168 2.22 -11.04 -5.14
N SER A 169 1.36 -10.16 -5.66
CA SER A 169 -0.08 -10.25 -5.46
C SER A 169 -0.80 -11.12 -6.50
N PHE A 170 -0.42 -11.04 -7.77
CA PHE A 170 -1.11 -11.75 -8.86
C PHE A 170 -0.51 -13.11 -9.19
N TYR A 171 0.80 -13.30 -8.97
CA TYR A 171 1.47 -14.58 -9.23
C TYR A 171 1.64 -15.39 -7.94
N ALA A 172 2.29 -14.82 -6.92
CA ALA A 172 2.56 -15.55 -5.68
C ALA A 172 1.37 -15.58 -4.69
N GLY A 173 0.33 -14.77 -4.88
CA GLY A 173 -0.86 -14.75 -4.01
C GLY A 173 -0.64 -14.12 -2.63
N ILE A 174 0.36 -13.26 -2.50
CA ILE A 174 0.75 -12.60 -1.25
C ILE A 174 -0.10 -11.34 -1.04
N PRO A 175 -0.72 -11.14 0.14
CA PRO A 175 -1.43 -9.91 0.47
C PRO A 175 -0.52 -8.69 0.30
N SER A 176 -0.92 -7.78 -0.59
CA SER A 176 -0.08 -6.65 -0.98
C SER A 176 -0.82 -5.32 -0.87
N THR A 177 -0.09 -4.26 -0.57
CA THR A 177 -0.60 -2.89 -0.47
C THR A 177 0.37 -1.91 -1.09
N GLU A 178 -0.16 -0.77 -1.47
CA GLU A 178 0.61 0.41 -1.83
C GLU A 178 -0.08 1.62 -1.23
N PHE A 179 0.70 2.57 -0.75
CA PHE A 179 0.19 3.88 -0.35
C PHE A 179 1.12 4.96 -0.87
N PHE A 180 0.53 6.04 -1.33
CA PHE A 180 1.26 7.16 -1.92
C PHE A 180 0.39 8.40 -1.86
N PHE A 181 1.01 9.55 -2.14
CA PHE A 181 0.30 10.81 -2.23
C PHE A 181 0.20 11.29 -3.68
N ASN A 182 -0.91 11.91 -4.05
CA ASN A 182 -1.17 12.32 -5.41
C ASN A 182 -1.62 13.78 -5.45
N LYS A 183 -1.52 14.36 -6.64
CA LYS A 183 -2.09 15.68 -6.93
C LYS A 183 -3.62 15.63 -6.84
N MET A 184 -4.21 16.81 -6.65
CA MET A 184 -5.67 16.96 -6.64
C MET A 184 -6.26 16.63 -8.00
N LYS A 185 -7.08 15.56 -8.06
CA LYS A 185 -7.71 15.11 -9.31
C LYS A 185 -8.60 16.16 -9.96
N THR A 186 -9.20 17.05 -9.17
CA THR A 186 -10.02 18.17 -9.70
C THR A 186 -9.21 19.16 -10.53
N LYS A 187 -7.90 19.27 -10.28
CA LYS A 187 -7.01 20.22 -10.98
C LYS A 187 -6.22 19.55 -12.10
N HIS A 188 -5.94 18.25 -11.97
CA HIS A 188 -5.08 17.51 -12.90
C HIS A 188 -5.56 16.07 -13.07
N SER A 189 -6.00 15.71 -14.28
CA SER A 189 -6.57 14.39 -14.58
C SER A 189 -5.56 13.35 -15.09
N SER A 190 -4.39 13.78 -15.58
CA SER A 190 -3.33 12.93 -16.13
C SER A 190 -2.31 12.48 -15.07
N LEU A 191 -1.24 11.79 -15.47
CA LEU A 191 -0.01 11.67 -14.67
C LEU A 191 0.59 13.07 -14.38
N TYR A 192 1.54 13.15 -13.44
CA TYR A 192 2.21 14.42 -13.18
C TYR A 192 3.12 14.79 -14.36
N SER A 193 3.24 16.08 -14.68
CA SER A 193 3.70 16.54 -15.99
C SER A 193 5.15 16.17 -16.34
N SER A 194 5.98 15.88 -15.34
CA SER A 194 7.39 15.53 -15.50
C SER A 194 7.67 14.04 -15.46
N TYR A 195 6.65 13.20 -15.30
CA TYR A 195 6.76 11.74 -15.26
C TYR A 195 7.60 11.20 -16.42
N HIS A 196 8.67 10.46 -16.10
CA HIS A 196 9.58 9.85 -17.08
C HIS A 196 10.28 10.84 -18.02
N THR A 197 10.50 12.07 -17.56
CA THR A 197 11.22 13.09 -18.33
C THR A 197 12.50 13.53 -17.63
N GLY A 198 13.39 14.20 -18.38
CA GLY A 198 14.58 14.84 -17.81
C GLY A 198 14.27 16.01 -16.85
N TYR A 199 13.00 16.41 -16.71
CA TYR A 199 12.58 17.48 -15.78
C TYR A 199 12.24 16.94 -14.38
N GLU A 200 12.24 15.62 -14.20
CA GLU A 200 11.96 14.97 -12.93
C GLU A 200 13.15 15.06 -11.96
N THR A 201 13.40 16.25 -11.45
CA THR A 201 14.62 16.62 -10.73
C THR A 201 14.39 16.86 -9.24
N PHE A 202 15.46 16.80 -8.45
CA PHE A 202 15.40 17.16 -7.02
C PHE A 202 14.92 18.60 -6.79
N TYR A 203 15.25 19.51 -7.71
CA TYR A 203 14.75 20.89 -7.68
C TYR A 203 13.22 20.93 -7.77
N MET A 204 12.62 20.11 -8.64
CA MET A 204 11.16 20.02 -8.74
C MET A 204 10.54 19.56 -7.41
N VAL A 205 11.13 18.54 -6.78
CA VAL A 205 10.64 18.02 -5.50
C VAL A 205 10.69 19.09 -4.42
N THR A 206 11.86 19.72 -4.23
CA THR A 206 12.09 20.68 -3.16
C THR A 206 11.47 22.06 -3.39
N THR A 207 11.07 22.40 -4.62
CA THR A 207 10.48 23.70 -4.93
C THR A 207 8.97 23.64 -5.07
N PHE A 208 8.43 22.58 -5.67
CA PHE A 208 7.01 22.56 -6.09
C PHE A 208 6.19 21.44 -5.47
N ILE A 209 6.81 20.30 -5.14
CA ILE A 209 6.06 19.11 -4.71
C ILE A 209 6.00 19.04 -3.18
N ASP A 210 7.17 19.05 -2.54
CA ASP A 210 7.29 18.83 -1.10
C ASP A 210 8.42 19.68 -0.48
N PRO A 211 8.33 21.03 -0.51
CA PRO A 211 9.42 21.89 -0.03
C PRO A 211 9.80 21.69 1.44
N GLU A 212 8.84 21.25 2.25
CA GLU A 212 9.01 20.97 3.68
C GLU A 212 9.19 19.47 3.98
N PHE A 213 9.24 18.62 2.96
CA PHE A 213 9.33 17.15 3.10
C PHE A 213 8.21 16.49 3.93
N LYS A 214 7.04 17.13 4.02
CA LYS A 214 5.87 16.63 4.77
C LYS A 214 5.30 15.35 4.15
N ILE A 215 5.30 15.23 2.82
CA ILE A 215 4.84 14.03 2.11
C ILE A 215 5.81 12.88 2.37
N HIS A 216 7.12 13.12 2.21
CA HIS A 216 8.15 12.11 2.47
C HIS A 216 8.12 11.63 3.94
N GLU A 217 7.97 12.57 4.89
CA GLU A 217 7.84 12.26 6.31
C GLU A 217 6.62 11.37 6.58
N ALA A 218 5.46 11.71 6.01
CA ALA A 218 4.24 10.92 6.18
C ALA A 218 4.37 9.51 5.57
N CYS A 219 4.96 9.37 4.38
CA CYS A 219 5.28 8.05 3.80
C CYS A 219 6.22 7.22 4.68
N GLY A 220 7.25 7.86 5.25
CA GLY A 220 8.17 7.23 6.20
C GLY A 220 7.45 6.73 7.46
N ARG A 221 6.64 7.59 8.08
CA ARG A 221 5.84 7.24 9.27
C ARG A 221 4.86 6.11 8.99
N LEU A 222 4.12 6.17 7.87
CA LEU A 222 3.21 5.10 7.45
C LEU A 222 3.96 3.77 7.30
N SER A 223 5.09 3.77 6.60
CA SER A 223 5.88 2.56 6.37
C SER A 223 6.37 1.94 7.67
N ILE A 224 6.94 2.74 8.59
CA ILE A 224 7.41 2.25 9.89
C ILE A 224 6.26 1.67 10.70
N LEU A 225 5.14 2.39 10.77
CA LEU A 225 3.97 1.95 11.51
C LEU A 225 3.38 0.65 10.94
N SER A 226 3.20 0.56 9.62
CA SER A 226 2.69 -0.64 8.95
C SER A 226 3.64 -1.83 9.13
N LEU A 227 4.96 -1.62 8.99
CA LEU A 227 5.96 -2.65 9.22
C LEU A 227 5.93 -3.15 10.67
N LYS A 228 5.94 -2.25 11.66
CA LYS A 228 5.87 -2.63 13.08
C LYS A 228 4.58 -3.37 13.38
N TYR A 229 3.44 -2.90 12.86
CA TYR A 229 2.15 -3.53 13.12
C TYR A 229 2.08 -4.95 12.55
N LEU A 230 2.58 -5.17 11.33
CA LEU A 230 2.66 -6.51 10.74
C LEU A 230 3.71 -7.40 11.40
N ALA A 231 4.86 -6.82 11.78
CA ALA A 231 5.97 -7.58 12.31
C ALA A 231 5.79 -7.97 13.79
N ASP A 232 5.14 -7.13 14.58
CA ASP A 232 5.06 -7.29 16.05
C ASP A 232 3.72 -7.86 16.54
N SER A 233 2.63 -7.65 15.80
CA SER A 233 1.30 -8.08 16.26
C SER A 233 1.21 -9.59 16.47
N SER A 234 0.67 -10.00 17.61
CA SER A 234 0.47 -11.41 17.97
C SER A 234 -0.46 -12.10 16.98
N ILE A 235 -1.61 -11.49 16.73
CA ILE A 235 -2.57 -11.84 15.69
C ILE A 235 -2.29 -10.94 14.49
N LEU A 236 -2.24 -11.51 13.29
CA LEU A 236 -2.06 -10.72 12.09
C LEU A 236 -3.22 -9.72 11.97
N PRO A 237 -2.91 -8.43 11.77
CA PRO A 237 -3.94 -7.40 11.68
C PRO A 237 -4.56 -7.45 10.30
N TYR A 238 -5.35 -8.49 10.04
CA TYR A 238 -6.11 -8.65 8.81
C TYR A 238 -7.59 -8.46 9.12
N SER A 239 -8.31 -7.81 8.21
CA SER A 239 -9.76 -7.73 8.27
C SER A 239 -10.40 -8.43 7.08
N LEU A 240 -11.13 -9.52 7.35
CA LEU A 240 -11.95 -10.19 6.35
C LEU A 240 -13.34 -9.54 6.22
N GLY A 241 -13.69 -8.58 7.08
CA GLY A 241 -15.06 -8.04 7.18
C GLY A 241 -15.58 -7.35 5.92
N ARG A 242 -14.70 -6.73 5.10
CA ARG A 242 -15.09 -6.14 3.81
C ARG A 242 -14.94 -7.11 2.63
N PHE A 243 -14.40 -8.31 2.82
CA PHE A 243 -14.20 -9.24 1.72
C PHE A 243 -15.55 -9.62 1.06
N PRO A 244 -16.60 -9.98 1.83
CA PRO A 244 -17.90 -10.30 1.25
C PRO A 244 -18.54 -9.11 0.53
N SER A 245 -18.43 -7.89 1.08
CA SER A 245 -19.04 -6.70 0.46
C SER A 245 -18.37 -6.33 -0.85
N ILE A 246 -17.03 -6.42 -0.94
CA ILE A 246 -16.29 -6.19 -2.18
C ILE A 246 -16.60 -7.27 -3.21
N MET A 247 -16.62 -8.55 -2.82
CA MET A 247 -17.00 -9.65 -3.72
C MET A 247 -18.41 -9.45 -4.29
N MET A 248 -19.37 -9.11 -3.44
CA MET A 248 -20.74 -8.85 -3.86
C MET A 248 -20.85 -7.64 -4.80
N SER A 249 -20.19 -6.53 -4.47
CA SER A 249 -20.17 -5.35 -5.33
C SER A 249 -19.58 -5.67 -6.71
N ASN A 250 -18.48 -6.41 -6.75
CA ASN A 250 -17.86 -6.84 -8.01
C ASN A 250 -18.77 -7.77 -8.81
N LEU A 251 -19.45 -8.73 -8.15
CA LEU A 251 -20.37 -9.64 -8.82
C LEU A 251 -21.59 -8.91 -9.40
N GLN A 252 -22.18 -7.99 -8.63
CA GLN A 252 -23.34 -7.19 -9.06
C GLN A 252 -23.02 -6.30 -10.25
N ASN A 253 -21.82 -5.73 -10.29
CA ASN A 253 -21.36 -4.86 -11.37
C ASN A 253 -20.77 -5.62 -12.57
N ASN A 254 -20.68 -6.96 -12.51
CA ASN A 254 -20.10 -7.76 -13.59
C ASN A 254 -21.12 -8.08 -14.67
N LYS A 255 -20.83 -7.67 -15.92
CA LYS A 255 -21.68 -7.98 -17.09
C LYS A 255 -21.85 -9.48 -17.35
N ASN A 256 -20.94 -10.31 -16.85
CA ASN A 256 -20.97 -11.77 -16.96
C ASN A 256 -21.49 -12.46 -15.69
N ARG A 257 -22.20 -11.73 -14.81
CA ARG A 257 -22.69 -12.25 -13.52
C ARG A 257 -23.38 -13.61 -13.65
N GLU A 258 -24.32 -13.75 -14.58
CA GLU A 258 -25.11 -14.98 -14.75
C GLU A 258 -24.22 -16.19 -15.06
N ARG A 259 -23.22 -16.00 -15.93
CA ARG A 259 -22.23 -17.04 -16.26
C ARG A 259 -21.32 -17.38 -15.07
N LEU A 260 -20.92 -16.38 -14.29
CA LEU A 260 -20.09 -16.60 -13.10
C LEU A 260 -20.83 -17.40 -12.01
N ILE A 261 -22.12 -17.13 -11.81
CA ILE A 261 -22.95 -17.86 -10.85
C ILE A 261 -23.12 -19.32 -11.29
N GLN A 262 -23.28 -19.59 -12.59
CA GLN A 262 -23.39 -20.95 -13.13
C GLN A 262 -22.08 -21.76 -13.05
N MET A 263 -20.92 -21.09 -13.09
CA MET A 263 -19.61 -21.77 -13.03
C MET A 263 -19.16 -22.12 -11.61
N TYR A 264 -19.78 -21.52 -10.59
CA TYR A 264 -19.32 -21.58 -9.21
C TYR A 264 -20.53 -21.63 -8.27
N ASP A 265 -21.01 -22.83 -7.95
CA ASP A 265 -22.17 -23.06 -7.06
C ASP A 265 -22.06 -22.34 -5.70
N LYS A 266 -20.83 -22.10 -5.22
CA LYS A 266 -20.56 -21.33 -3.98
C LYS A 266 -21.00 -19.86 -4.02
N TYR A 267 -21.23 -19.27 -5.19
CA TYR A 267 -21.84 -17.93 -5.27
C TYR A 267 -23.32 -17.94 -4.89
N ILE A 268 -24.02 -19.06 -5.09
CA ILE A 268 -25.42 -19.24 -4.66
C ILE A 268 -25.49 -19.21 -3.13
N GLU A 269 -24.52 -19.82 -2.43
CA GLU A 269 -24.40 -19.74 -0.96
C GLU A 269 -24.19 -18.30 -0.47
N LEU A 270 -23.36 -17.53 -1.18
CA LEU A 270 -23.10 -16.11 -0.88
C LEU A 270 -24.37 -15.26 -1.04
N GLU A 271 -25.18 -15.50 -2.07
CA GLU A 271 -26.47 -14.82 -2.24
C GLU A 271 -27.48 -15.22 -1.16
N ASN A 272 -27.56 -16.50 -0.82
CA ASN A 272 -28.46 -17.00 0.22
C ASN A 272 -28.07 -16.50 1.63
N SER A 273 -26.80 -16.14 1.85
CA SER A 273 -26.34 -15.57 3.13
C SER A 273 -26.91 -14.18 3.43
N LYS A 274 -27.38 -13.43 2.41
CA LYS A 274 -28.09 -12.14 2.60
C LYS A 274 -29.43 -12.27 3.33
N LEU A 275 -30.02 -13.46 3.36
CA LEU A 275 -31.33 -13.70 3.98
C LEU A 275 -31.24 -14.03 5.49
N LYS A 276 -30.02 -14.07 6.06
CA LYS A 276 -29.78 -14.48 7.45
C LYS A 276 -29.05 -13.43 8.32
N ILE A 277 -28.83 -12.23 7.80
CA ILE A 277 -28.31 -11.06 8.53
C ILE A 277 -29.38 -9.96 8.46
#